data_AF-A0A2G1UKS7-F1
#
_entry.id   AF-A0A2G1UKS7-F1
#
_cell.length_a   1.000
_cell.length_b   1.000
_cell.length_c   1.000
_cell.angle_alpha   90.00
_cell.angle_beta   90.00
_cell.angle_gamma   90.00
#
_symmetry.space_group_name_H-M   'P 1'
#
loop_
_entity.id
_entity.type
_entity.pdbx_description
1 polymer ?
#
loop_
_entity_poly.entity_id
_entity_poly.type
_entity_poly.pdbx_seq_one_letter_code
_entity_poly.pdbx_strand_id
1 'polypeptide(L)'
;MAEPVRPAEASIGVRWGFWVTDKMVLASGLGEGASMRLQDALALNILKALGCPGGRRRDLSWPVFSNPRIPGNGNDGLAEVLGELAREFGDRKLILLGVAAEGDSVEDTRWLRARLPAAAADFPHTLAGLATDPSRKKALWQVLKPLAYH
;
A
#
# COMPACT_ATOMS: atom_id res chain seq x y z
N MET A 1 29.72 -25.22 -12.38
CA MET A 1 29.33 -23.85 -12.03
C MET A 1 28.07 -23.98 -11.19
N ALA A 2 28.16 -23.78 -9.88
CA ALA A 2 27.00 -23.78 -9.01
C ALA A 2 26.47 -22.34 -8.96
N GLU A 3 25.22 -22.13 -9.33
CA GLU A 3 24.52 -20.87 -9.04
C GLU A 3 24.56 -20.63 -7.52
N PRO A 4 24.91 -19.42 -7.06
CA PRO A 4 24.83 -19.11 -5.65
C PRO A 4 23.36 -19.09 -5.24
N VAL A 5 22.91 -20.15 -4.57
CA VAL A 5 21.63 -20.18 -3.87
C VAL A 5 21.68 -19.04 -2.85
N ARG A 6 20.89 -17.98 -3.10
CA ARG A 6 20.77 -16.87 -2.15
C ARG A 6 20.32 -17.46 -0.80
N PRO A 7 21.04 -17.22 0.30
CA PRO A 7 20.64 -17.74 1.60
C PRO A 7 19.30 -17.09 1.97
N ALA A 8 18.27 -17.92 2.21
CA ALA A 8 16.92 -17.57 2.70
C ALA A 8 16.75 -16.05 2.92
N GLU A 9 16.49 -15.34 1.83
CA GLU A 9 16.56 -13.88 1.78
C GLU A 9 15.55 -13.30 2.78
N ALA A 10 15.93 -12.22 3.44
CA ALA A 10 15.01 -11.43 4.26
C ALA A 10 13.77 -11.12 3.42
N SER A 11 12.66 -11.79 3.73
CA SER A 11 11.39 -11.60 3.03
C SER A 11 10.93 -10.17 3.29
N ILE A 12 10.57 -9.43 2.24
CA ILE A 12 10.04 -8.08 2.36
C ILE A 12 8.79 -8.12 3.24
N GLY A 13 8.88 -7.59 4.46
CA GLY A 13 7.78 -7.58 5.40
C GLY A 13 6.86 -6.38 5.15
N VAL A 14 5.66 -6.61 4.64
CA VAL A 14 4.69 -5.53 4.39
C VAL A 14 3.38 -5.78 5.10
N ARG A 15 2.79 -4.71 5.64
CA ARG A 15 1.42 -4.72 6.15
C ARG A 15 0.67 -3.57 5.53
N TRP A 16 -0.16 -3.85 4.54
CA TRP A 16 -0.89 -2.85 3.78
C TRP A 16 -2.39 -3.03 3.91
N GLY A 17 -3.10 -1.91 3.94
CA GLY A 17 -4.54 -1.83 3.79
C GLY A 17 -4.85 -1.29 2.40
N PHE A 18 -5.80 -1.93 1.73
CA PHE A 18 -6.33 -1.51 0.44
C PHE A 18 -7.81 -1.18 0.60
N TRP A 19 -8.22 0.03 0.22
CA TRP A 19 -9.62 0.44 0.17
C TRP A 19 -10.00 0.62 -1.29
N VAL A 20 -10.86 -0.27 -1.76
CA VAL A 20 -11.20 -0.39 -3.18
C VAL A 20 -12.62 0.12 -3.40
N THR A 21 -12.77 1.13 -4.24
CA THR A 21 -14.06 1.64 -4.74
C THR A 21 -14.24 1.24 -6.20
N ASP A 22 -15.34 1.69 -6.81
CA ASP A 22 -15.60 1.53 -8.23
C ASP A 22 -14.55 2.24 -9.12
N LYS A 23 -14.01 3.38 -8.67
CA LYS A 23 -13.12 4.24 -9.48
C LYS A 23 -11.68 4.33 -8.97
N MET A 24 -11.46 4.07 -7.68
CA MET A 24 -10.17 4.32 -7.03
C MET A 24 -9.79 3.18 -6.09
N VAL A 25 -8.48 3.01 -5.92
CA VAL A 25 -7.88 2.12 -4.93
C VAL A 25 -6.94 2.97 -4.08
N LEU A 26 -7.19 3.01 -2.77
CA LEU A 26 -6.26 3.61 -1.81
C LEU A 26 -5.45 2.49 -1.16
N ALA A 27 -4.13 2.52 -1.28
CA ALA A 27 -3.23 1.60 -0.59
C ALA A 27 -2.44 2.36 0.46
N SER A 28 -2.38 1.86 1.69
CA SER A 28 -1.57 2.45 2.76
C SER A 28 -0.82 1.40 3.54
N GLY A 29 0.40 1.72 3.97
CA GLY A 29 1.04 1.02 5.09
C GLY A 29 0.18 1.11 6.35
N LEU A 30 0.00 -0.03 7.04
CA LEU A 30 -0.68 -0.13 8.32
C LEU A 30 0.37 -0.17 9.44
N GLY A 31 0.53 0.96 10.12
CA GLY A 31 1.47 1.11 11.23
C GLY A 31 0.78 1.05 12.60
N GLU A 32 1.56 0.82 13.65
CA GLU A 32 1.07 0.75 15.05
C GLU A 32 0.76 2.13 15.66
N GLY A 33 1.16 3.22 15.00
CA GLY A 33 0.98 4.58 15.50
C GLY A 33 -0.47 5.11 15.51
N ALA A 34 -1.44 4.33 15.03
CA ALA A 34 -2.85 4.68 15.07
C ALA A 34 -3.74 3.44 15.12
N SER A 35 -4.90 3.51 15.79
CA SER A 35 -5.84 2.40 15.81
C SER A 35 -6.35 2.07 14.41
N MET A 36 -6.61 0.78 14.15
CA MET A 36 -7.10 0.32 12.85
C MET A 36 -8.42 1.01 12.45
N ARG A 37 -9.31 1.24 13.42
CA ARG A 37 -10.57 1.97 13.22
C ARG A 37 -10.33 3.41 12.73
N LEU A 38 -9.33 4.10 13.30
CA LEU A 38 -9.01 5.46 12.90
C LEU A 38 -8.42 5.51 11.49
N GLN A 39 -7.54 4.56 11.16
CA GLN A 39 -6.96 4.45 9.82
C GLN A 39 -8.04 4.16 8.77
N ASP A 40 -8.96 3.23 9.07
CA ASP A 40 -10.09 2.89 8.21
C ASP A 40 -11.02 4.09 7.98
N ALA A 41 -11.39 4.81 9.05
CA ALA A 41 -12.19 6.01 8.95
C ALA A 41 -11.49 7.10 8.12
N LEU A 42 -10.18 7.28 8.28
CA LEU A 42 -9.40 8.25 7.51
C LEU A 42 -9.37 7.89 6.02
N ALA A 43 -9.15 6.63 5.69
CA ALA A 43 -9.16 6.13 4.31
C ALA A 43 -10.51 6.40 3.63
N LEU A 44 -11.62 6.01 4.29
CA LEU A 44 -12.96 6.23 3.77
C LEU A 44 -13.30 7.72 3.63
N ASN A 45 -12.83 8.56 4.56
CA ASN A 45 -13.00 10.01 4.46
C ASN A 45 -12.22 10.61 3.29
N ILE A 46 -11.00 10.13 3.01
CA ILE A 46 -10.22 10.55 1.84
C ILE A 46 -10.96 10.15 0.56
N LEU A 47 -11.38 8.90 0.44
CA LEU A 47 -12.12 8.41 -0.73
C LEU A 47 -13.43 9.17 -0.94
N LYS A 48 -14.18 9.43 0.15
CA LYS A 48 -15.39 10.27 0.12
C LYS A 48 -15.09 11.69 -0.36
N ALA A 49 -14.02 12.31 0.13
CA ALA A 49 -13.60 13.65 -0.30
C ALA A 49 -13.19 13.70 -1.78
N LEU A 50 -12.77 12.56 -2.36
CA LEU A 50 -12.47 12.41 -3.79
C LEU A 50 -13.70 12.07 -4.65
N GLY A 51 -14.90 12.06 -4.07
CA GLY A 51 -16.13 11.73 -4.77
C GLY A 51 -16.35 10.23 -4.97
N CYS A 52 -15.59 9.38 -4.28
CA CYS A 52 -15.71 7.92 -4.32
C CYS A 52 -16.12 7.38 -2.94
N PRO A 53 -17.35 7.66 -2.44
CA PRO A 53 -17.76 7.23 -1.12
C PRO A 53 -17.88 5.71 -1.01
N GLY A 54 -17.52 5.19 0.16
CA GLY A 54 -17.54 3.75 0.44
C GLY A 54 -16.27 3.04 -0.02
N GLY A 55 -16.39 1.74 -0.24
CA GLY A 55 -15.29 0.87 -0.64
C GLY A 55 -15.16 -0.35 0.27
N ARG A 56 -14.61 -1.42 -0.28
CA ARG A 56 -14.25 -2.62 0.50
C ARG A 56 -12.81 -2.51 0.93
N ARG A 57 -12.57 -2.79 2.21
CA ARG A 57 -11.22 -2.92 2.73
C ARG A 57 -10.70 -4.34 2.52
N ARG A 58 -9.44 -4.44 2.12
CA ARG A 58 -8.65 -5.68 2.10
C ARG A 58 -7.32 -5.42 2.80
N ASP A 59 -6.84 -6.40 3.53
CA ASP A 59 -5.55 -6.32 4.19
C ASP A 59 -4.59 -7.30 3.53
N LEU A 60 -3.38 -6.83 3.25
CA LEU A 60 -2.26 -7.67 2.84
C LEU A 60 -1.23 -7.63 3.96
N SER A 61 -0.93 -8.80 4.52
CA SER A 61 0.18 -8.96 5.44
C SER A 61 1.14 -9.97 4.84
N TRP A 62 2.39 -9.57 4.68
CA TRP A 62 3.48 -10.40 4.19
C TRP A 62 4.67 -10.38 5.16
N PRO A 63 5.35 -11.52 5.37
CA PRO A 63 4.93 -12.86 4.95
C PRO A 63 3.63 -13.30 5.65
N VAL A 64 2.81 -14.12 4.97
CA VAL A 64 1.51 -14.58 5.53
C VAL A 64 1.73 -15.39 6.79
N PHE A 65 2.83 -16.15 6.83
CA PHE A 65 3.29 -16.84 8.04
C PHE A 65 4.67 -16.33 8.43
N SER A 66 4.91 -16.20 9.73
CA SER A 66 6.22 -15.83 10.29
C SER A 66 7.33 -16.85 10.03
N ASN A 67 7.04 -17.97 9.34
CA ASN A 67 8.03 -18.97 8.97
C ASN A 67 8.42 -18.84 7.47
N PRO A 68 9.63 -18.32 7.17
CA PRO A 68 10.11 -18.13 5.80
C PRO A 68 10.42 -19.46 5.08
N ARG A 69 10.43 -20.60 5.80
CA ARG A 69 10.66 -21.94 5.20
C ARG A 69 9.42 -22.52 4.51
N ILE A 70 8.28 -21.84 4.57
CA ILE A 70 7.06 -22.28 3.89
C ILE A 70 7.14 -21.82 2.43
N PRO A 71 7.02 -22.74 1.44
CA PRO A 71 6.95 -22.37 0.03
C PRO A 71 5.85 -21.34 -0.20
N GLY A 72 6.18 -20.26 -0.91
CA GLY A 72 5.25 -19.16 -1.17
C GLY A 72 5.31 -18.00 -0.19
N ASN A 73 6.15 -17.99 0.86
CA ASN A 73 6.38 -16.80 1.72
C ASN A 73 7.55 -15.89 1.26
N GLY A 74 8.21 -16.25 0.16
CA GLY A 74 9.30 -15.47 -0.42
C GLY A 74 8.81 -14.31 -1.29
N ASN A 75 9.76 -13.52 -1.80
CA ASN A 75 9.46 -12.36 -2.64
C ASN A 75 8.69 -12.74 -3.93
N ASP A 76 8.87 -13.97 -4.45
CA ASP A 76 8.12 -14.45 -5.62
C ASP A 76 6.62 -14.61 -5.32
N GLY A 77 6.27 -15.15 -4.15
CA GLY A 77 4.87 -15.24 -3.72
C GLY A 77 4.23 -13.87 -3.50
N LEU A 78 4.99 -12.92 -2.94
CA LEU A 78 4.53 -11.53 -2.84
C LEU A 78 4.33 -10.92 -4.23
N ALA A 79 5.21 -11.19 -5.19
CA ALA A 79 5.08 -10.69 -6.55
C ALA A 79 3.83 -11.23 -7.25
N GLU A 80 3.51 -12.52 -7.07
CA GLU A 80 2.27 -13.11 -7.59
C GLU A 80 1.03 -12.45 -6.98
N VAL A 81 0.99 -12.30 -5.66
CA VAL A 81 -0.14 -11.65 -4.96
C VAL A 81 -0.31 -10.19 -5.40
N LEU A 82 0.79 -9.44 -5.53
CA LEU A 82 0.75 -8.06 -6.03
C LEU A 82 0.27 -8.01 -7.49
N GLY A 83 0.67 -8.99 -8.31
CA GLY A 83 0.20 -9.12 -9.69
C GLY A 83 -1.30 -9.42 -9.78
N GLU A 84 -1.83 -10.30 -8.93
CA GLU A 84 -3.27 -10.56 -8.85
C GLU A 84 -4.04 -9.33 -8.38
N LEU A 85 -3.54 -8.63 -7.34
CA LEU A 85 -4.12 -7.37 -6.87
C LEU A 85 -4.11 -6.30 -7.98
N ALA A 86 -3.01 -6.17 -8.72
CA ALA A 86 -2.91 -5.24 -9.84
C ALA A 86 -3.96 -5.53 -10.92
N ARG A 87 -4.18 -6.81 -11.24
CA ARG A 87 -5.23 -7.23 -12.19
C ARG A 87 -6.64 -6.96 -11.66
N GLU A 88 -6.86 -7.15 -10.37
CA GLU A 88 -8.15 -6.86 -9.74
C GLU A 88 -8.46 -5.36 -9.70
N PHE A 89 -7.43 -4.51 -9.57
CA PHE A 89 -7.60 -3.06 -9.59
C PHE A 89 -8.06 -2.57 -10.97
N GLY A 90 -7.66 -3.25 -12.05
CA GLY A 90 -8.05 -2.89 -13.42
C GLY A 90 -7.71 -1.44 -13.74
N ASP A 91 -8.66 -0.69 -14.29
CA ASP A 91 -8.49 0.72 -14.67
C ASP A 91 -8.68 1.72 -13.52
N ARG A 92 -8.82 1.23 -12.28
CA ARG A 92 -9.01 2.11 -11.10
C ARG A 92 -7.75 2.91 -10.82
N LYS A 93 -7.93 4.17 -10.43
CA LYS A 93 -6.80 5.04 -10.03
C LYS A 93 -6.22 4.58 -8.70
N LEU A 94 -4.95 4.21 -8.69
CA LEU A 94 -4.23 3.80 -7.48
C LEU A 94 -3.64 5.02 -6.76
N ILE A 95 -3.88 5.12 -5.45
CA ILE A 95 -3.30 6.13 -4.56
C ILE A 95 -2.44 5.39 -3.53
N LEU A 96 -1.16 5.72 -3.44
CA LEU A 96 -0.23 5.10 -2.49
C LEU A 96 0.05 6.03 -1.31
N LEU A 97 -0.10 5.53 -0.09
CA LEU A 97 0.17 6.25 1.17
C LEU A 97 1.20 5.49 2.01
N GLY A 98 2.47 5.92 1.97
CA GLY A 98 3.54 5.31 2.76
C GLY A 98 3.75 3.82 2.45
N VAL A 99 3.51 3.43 1.20
CA VAL A 99 3.80 2.09 0.65
C VAL A 99 5.32 1.91 0.42
N ALA A 100 6.04 3.02 0.36
CA ALA A 100 7.49 3.14 0.39
C ALA A 100 7.85 4.20 1.43
N ALA A 101 7.79 3.83 2.70
CA ALA A 101 7.92 4.79 3.78
C ALA A 101 9.39 5.25 3.93
N GLU A 102 9.59 6.43 4.52
CA GLU A 102 10.91 6.89 4.92
C GLU A 102 11.52 5.86 5.90
N GLY A 103 12.52 5.11 5.45
CA GLY A 103 13.20 4.06 6.23
C GLY A 103 13.22 2.69 5.56
N ASP A 104 12.38 2.45 4.54
CA ASP A 104 12.47 1.23 3.73
C ASP A 104 13.74 1.25 2.86
N SER A 105 14.29 0.06 2.58
CA SER A 105 15.39 -0.07 1.64
C SER A 105 14.96 0.47 0.27
N VAL A 106 15.83 1.26 -0.37
CA VAL A 106 15.59 1.82 -1.70
C VAL A 106 15.33 0.71 -2.72
N GLU A 107 16.02 -0.42 -2.57
CA GLU A 107 15.85 -1.59 -3.44
C GLU A 107 14.49 -2.26 -3.27
N ASP A 108 14.05 -2.46 -2.03
CA ASP A 108 12.74 -3.06 -1.72
C ASP A 108 11.60 -2.16 -2.20
N THR A 109 11.71 -0.87 -1.93
CA THR A 109 10.79 0.16 -2.43
C THR A 109 10.67 0.11 -3.96
N ARG A 110 11.81 0.07 -4.66
CA ARG A 110 11.84 0.01 -6.12
C ARG A 110 11.23 -1.28 -6.64
N TRP A 111 11.53 -2.40 -5.99
CA TRP A 111 11.00 -3.71 -6.33
C TRP A 111 9.48 -3.78 -6.19
N LEU A 112 8.93 -3.22 -5.11
CA LEU A 112 7.50 -3.15 -4.83
C LEU A 112 6.78 -2.25 -5.85
N ARG A 113 7.32 -1.05 -6.08
CA ARG A 113 6.74 -0.10 -7.05
C ARG A 113 6.71 -0.64 -8.47
N ALA A 114 7.71 -1.43 -8.87
CA ALA A 114 7.74 -2.04 -10.20
C ALA A 114 6.63 -3.09 -10.43
N ARG A 115 5.95 -3.55 -9.37
CA ARG A 115 4.91 -4.59 -9.41
C ARG A 115 3.51 -4.05 -9.16
N LEU A 116 3.39 -2.81 -8.71
CA LEU A 116 2.12 -2.12 -8.57
C LEU A 116 1.75 -1.38 -9.86
N PRO A 117 0.44 -1.19 -10.15
CA PRO A 117 0.01 -0.28 -11.20
C PRO A 117 0.59 1.12 -11.01
N ALA A 118 0.66 1.89 -12.10
CA ALA A 118 1.06 3.28 -12.03
C ALA A 118 0.14 4.05 -11.05
N ALA A 119 0.74 4.62 -10.01
CA ALA A 119 0.01 5.39 -9.02
C ALA A 119 -0.42 6.74 -9.62
N ALA A 120 -1.71 7.07 -9.49
CA ALA A 120 -2.24 8.39 -9.81
C ALA A 120 -1.79 9.45 -8.80
N ALA A 121 -1.55 9.02 -7.55
CA ALA A 121 -0.91 9.82 -6.51
C ALA A 121 -0.05 8.93 -5.62
N ASP A 122 1.10 9.45 -5.22
CA ASP A 122 2.01 8.79 -4.29
C ASP A 122 2.38 9.80 -3.19
N PHE A 123 2.14 9.41 -1.94
CA PHE A 123 2.40 10.22 -0.77
C PHE A 123 3.25 9.42 0.23
N PRO A 124 4.35 9.96 0.74
CA PRO A 124 5.32 9.18 1.53
C PRO A 124 4.83 8.79 2.93
N HIS A 125 3.74 9.36 3.43
CA HIS A 125 3.23 9.07 4.76
C HIS A 125 2.02 8.14 4.74
N THR A 126 1.99 7.19 5.68
CA THR A 126 0.87 6.27 5.91
C THR A 126 -0.33 6.98 6.52
N LEU A 127 -1.49 6.30 6.53
CA LEU A 127 -2.68 6.75 7.27
C LEU A 127 -2.40 6.98 8.75
N ALA A 128 -1.58 6.14 9.38
CA ALA A 128 -1.15 6.35 10.76
C ALA A 128 -0.33 7.64 10.91
N GLY A 129 0.62 7.89 10.00
CA GLY A 129 1.40 9.12 9.97
C GLY A 129 0.59 10.38 9.66
N LEU A 130 -0.51 10.25 8.91
CA LEU A 130 -1.47 11.32 8.65
C LEU A 130 -2.37 11.61 9.86
N ALA A 131 -2.70 10.59 10.65
CA ALA A 131 -3.53 10.74 11.83
C ALA A 131 -2.85 11.57 12.92
N THR A 132 -1.53 11.47 13.04
CA THR A 132 -0.73 12.11 14.09
C THR A 132 -0.25 13.52 13.77
N ASP A 133 -0.28 13.95 12.50
CA ASP A 133 0.16 15.30 12.09
C ASP A 133 -0.84 15.97 11.11
N PRO A 134 -1.56 17.01 11.56
CA PRO A 134 -2.50 17.77 10.73
C PRO A 134 -1.87 18.43 9.50
N SER A 135 -0.59 18.77 9.53
CA SER A 135 0.11 19.42 8.40
C SER A 135 0.22 18.46 7.22
N ARG A 136 0.41 17.17 7.48
CA ARG A 136 0.48 16.12 6.45
C ARG A 136 -0.85 15.93 5.73
N LYS A 137 -1.99 16.12 6.41
CA LYS A 137 -3.31 16.09 5.77
C LYS A 137 -3.48 17.20 4.74
N LYS A 138 -3.04 18.42 5.07
CA LYS A 138 -3.07 19.55 4.13
C LYS A 138 -2.17 19.29 2.92
N ALA A 139 -0.97 18.76 3.14
CA ALA A 139 -0.05 18.39 2.06
C ALA A 139 -0.64 17.29 1.17
N LEU A 140 -1.19 16.23 1.77
CA LEU A 140 -1.89 15.17 1.04
C LEU A 140 -3.02 15.76 0.18
N TRP A 141 -3.82 16.67 0.72
CA TRP A 141 -4.92 17.26 -0.02
C TRP A 141 -4.46 18.01 -1.28
N GLN A 142 -3.30 18.69 -1.25
CA GLN A 142 -2.75 19.33 -2.45
C GLN A 142 -2.41 18.32 -3.54
N VAL A 143 -1.89 17.14 -3.16
CA VAL A 143 -1.58 16.05 -4.09
C VAL A 143 -2.85 15.41 -4.66
N LEU A 144 -3.88 15.24 -3.83
CA LEU A 144 -5.11 14.55 -4.23
C LEU A 144 -6.14 15.44 -4.94
N LYS A 145 -6.08 16.76 -4.75
CA LYS A 145 -7.00 17.73 -5.38
C LYS A 145 -7.18 17.54 -6.89
N PRO A 146 -6.14 17.33 -7.72
CA PRO A 146 -6.32 17.07 -9.16
C PRO A 146 -7.03 15.75 -9.49
N LEU A 147 -7.15 14.84 -8.52
CA LEU A 147 -7.82 13.55 -8.69
C LEU A 147 -9.26 13.55 -8.22
N ALA A 148 -9.70 14.60 -7.50
CA ALA A 148 -11.06 14.69 -6.99
C ALA A 148 -12.06 14.72 -8.15
N TYR A 149 -13.04 13.82 -8.12
CA TYR A 149 -14.17 13.87 -9.04
C TYR A 149 -15.13 14.95 -8.54
N HIS A 150 -15.28 16.00 -9.35
CA HIS A 150 -16.29 17.05 -9.17
C HIS A 150 -17.57 16.70 -9.94
#